data_AF-A0A1B6J5V3-F1
#
_entry.id   AF-A0A1B6J5V3-F1
#
_cell.length_a   1.000
_cell.length_b   1.000
_cell.length_c   1.000
_cell.angle_alpha   90.00
_cell.angle_beta   90.00
_cell.angle_gamma   90.00
#
_symmetry.space_group_name_H-M   'P 1'
#
loop_
_entity.id
_entity.type
_entity.pdbx_description
1 polymer ?
#
loop_
_entity_poly.entity_id
_entity_poly.type
_entity_poly.pdbx_seq_one_letter_code
_entity_poly.pdbx_strand_id
1 'polypeptide(L)'
;TRPLIRSWTQVVVVSSADDAACLPVFPTPPPLSQNPSPPLHLVSDPALLSINGLVIALTATDSLMHLGKEEISFPPGGSDRLGRLASHLLQQQHLYPLWPPSEGLTVDSELWDAHASLPLTPHVLVTPSHFRYFIKHLHGCLVINPEHLTKGTAGGTFARLEVEPPTDDVWTPASHISVQIVKI
;
A
#
# COMPACT_ATOMS: atom_id res chain seq x y z
N THR A 1 7.23 -10.21 27.82
CA THR A 1 8.13 -9.08 27.53
C THR A 1 7.41 -8.13 26.59
N ARG A 2 7.44 -6.80 26.80
CA ARG A 2 6.86 -5.84 25.84
C ARG A 2 8.00 -5.32 24.95
N PRO A 3 8.28 -5.97 23.81
CA PRO A 3 9.55 -5.81 23.08
C PRO A 3 9.77 -4.38 22.52
N LEU A 4 8.69 -3.60 22.37
CA LEU A 4 8.75 -2.25 21.77
C LEU A 4 8.96 -1.12 22.78
N ILE A 5 8.83 -1.34 24.09
CA ILE A 5 8.86 -0.27 25.11
C ILE A 5 10.22 0.44 25.21
N ARG A 6 11.28 -0.16 24.66
CA ARG A 6 12.64 0.41 24.66
C ARG A 6 13.18 0.68 23.26
N SER A 7 12.38 0.49 22.21
CA SER A 7 12.78 0.85 20.86
C SER A 7 12.20 2.22 20.49
N TRP A 8 12.86 2.88 19.54
CA TRP A 8 12.36 4.09 18.89
C TRP A 8 11.37 3.75 17.75
N THR A 9 11.00 2.49 17.64
CA THR A 9 10.16 1.96 16.55
C THR A 9 8.71 2.31 16.81
N GLN A 10 8.11 3.08 15.91
CA GLN A 10 6.66 3.20 15.80
C GLN A 10 6.13 2.08 14.90
N VAL A 11 5.00 1.49 15.28
CA VAL A 11 4.33 0.43 14.53
C VAL A 11 2.99 0.96 14.07
N VAL A 12 2.76 0.93 12.76
CA VAL A 12 1.47 1.26 12.16
C VAL A 12 0.88 -0.03 11.60
N VAL A 13 -0.34 -0.36 11.99
CA VAL A 13 -1.08 -1.51 11.48
C VAL A 13 -2.23 -0.98 10.64
N VAL A 14 -2.21 -1.33 9.37
CA VAL A 14 -3.29 -1.08 8.41
C VAL A 14 -4.32 -2.20 8.57
N SER A 15 -5.58 -1.83 8.71
CA SER A 15 -6.68 -2.81 8.84
C SER A 15 -6.90 -3.54 7.51
N SER A 16 -7.54 -4.70 7.51
CA SER A 16 -7.95 -5.38 6.28
C SER A 16 -9.39 -5.90 6.39
N ALA A 17 -10.14 -5.87 5.28
CA ALA A 17 -11.45 -6.50 5.21
C ALA A 17 -11.36 -8.04 5.38
N ASP A 18 -10.17 -8.63 5.15
CA ASP A 18 -9.89 -10.04 5.39
C ASP A 18 -9.53 -10.37 6.85
N ASP A 19 -9.32 -9.34 7.70
CA ASP A 19 -9.04 -9.56 9.11
C ASP A 19 -10.33 -9.97 9.84
N ALA A 20 -10.32 -11.13 10.47
CA ALA A 20 -11.45 -11.63 11.25
C ALA A 20 -11.90 -10.70 12.41
N ALA A 21 -11.02 -9.78 12.83
CA ALA A 21 -11.30 -8.81 13.89
C ALA A 21 -11.82 -7.46 13.38
N CYS A 22 -11.84 -7.24 12.05
CA CYS A 22 -12.25 -6.01 11.40
C CYS A 22 -13.63 -6.18 10.74
N LEU A 23 -14.23 -5.07 10.29
CA LEU A 23 -15.44 -5.14 9.47
C LEU A 23 -15.04 -5.65 8.07
N PRO A 24 -15.77 -6.63 7.49
CA PRO A 24 -15.44 -7.20 6.18
C PRO A 24 -15.96 -6.32 5.04
N VAL A 25 -15.61 -5.03 5.06
CA VAL A 25 -16.05 -4.02 4.08
C VAL A 25 -14.93 -3.04 3.80
N PHE A 26 -14.71 -2.73 2.51
CA PHE A 26 -13.80 -1.68 2.07
C PHE A 26 -14.56 -0.38 1.81
N PRO A 27 -14.03 0.78 2.19
CA PRO A 27 -12.89 1.01 3.08
C PRO A 27 -13.10 0.44 4.50
N THR A 28 -12.03 -0.13 5.07
CA THR A 28 -12.04 -0.83 6.36
C THR A 28 -11.57 0.10 7.48
N PRO A 29 -12.40 0.43 8.48
CA PRO A 29 -11.96 1.21 9.64
C PRO A 29 -11.08 0.38 10.60
N PRO A 30 -10.26 1.03 11.45
CA PRO A 30 -9.58 0.36 12.56
C PRO A 30 -10.54 -0.43 13.46
N PRO A 31 -10.10 -1.54 14.06
CA PRO A 31 -10.94 -2.32 14.96
C PRO A 31 -11.35 -1.50 16.20
N LEU A 32 -12.65 -1.24 16.33
CA LEU A 32 -13.25 -0.31 17.29
C LEU A 32 -12.96 -0.61 18.77
N SER A 33 -12.63 -1.86 19.10
CA SER A 33 -12.36 -2.32 20.47
C SER A 33 -10.93 -2.03 20.94
N GLN A 34 -10.07 -1.49 20.06
CA GLN A 34 -8.66 -1.27 20.36
C GLN A 34 -8.32 0.22 20.28
N ASN A 35 -8.01 0.80 21.44
CA ASN A 35 -7.33 2.09 21.52
C ASN A 35 -5.85 1.82 21.85
N PRO A 36 -5.01 1.57 20.84
CA PRO A 36 -3.59 1.34 21.09
C PRO A 36 -2.97 2.61 21.68
N SER A 37 -2.09 2.44 22.66
CA SER A 37 -1.19 3.51 23.08
C SER A 37 0.11 3.42 22.27
N PRO A 38 0.82 4.54 22.06
CA PRO A 38 2.16 4.51 21.48
C PRO A 38 3.06 3.43 22.13
N PRO A 39 3.90 2.75 21.33
CA PRO A 39 4.26 3.08 19.95
C PRO A 39 3.41 2.40 18.86
N LEU A 40 2.21 1.89 19.18
CA LEU A 40 1.31 1.24 18.23
C LEU A 40 0.22 2.19 17.75
N HIS A 41 0.01 2.25 16.44
CA HIS A 41 -1.01 3.05 15.76
C HIS A 41 -1.83 2.13 14.85
N LEU A 42 -3.16 2.17 14.96
CA LEU A 42 -4.06 1.44 14.07
C LEU A 42 -4.67 2.42 13.07
N VAL A 43 -4.65 2.09 11.78
CA VAL A 43 -5.17 2.94 10.70
C VAL A 43 -6.12 2.15 9.79
N SER A 44 -6.95 2.88 9.03
CA SER A 44 -7.91 2.31 8.09
C SER A 44 -7.21 1.69 6.87
N ASP A 45 -7.96 0.90 6.11
CA ASP A 45 -7.64 0.57 4.71
C ASP A 45 -8.64 1.25 3.77
N PRO A 46 -8.20 2.11 2.85
CA PRO A 46 -6.82 2.56 2.68
C PRO A 46 -6.42 3.62 3.72
N ALA A 47 -5.13 3.98 3.73
CA ALA A 47 -4.61 5.07 4.56
C ALA A 47 -3.55 5.91 3.84
N LEU A 48 -3.51 7.20 4.17
CA LEU A 48 -2.46 8.14 3.79
C LEU A 48 -1.72 8.59 5.05
N LEU A 49 -0.45 8.24 5.17
CA LEU A 49 0.40 8.59 6.30
C LEU A 49 1.34 9.73 5.92
N SER A 50 1.62 10.62 6.87
CA SER A 50 2.70 11.60 6.76
C SER A 50 3.71 11.37 7.87
N ILE A 51 4.93 10.95 7.50
CA ILE A 51 6.02 10.69 8.44
C ILE A 51 7.12 11.72 8.16
N ASN A 52 7.25 12.74 9.01
CA ASN A 52 8.21 13.84 8.83
C ASN A 52 8.12 14.50 7.44
N GLY A 53 6.91 14.67 6.89
CA GLY A 53 6.68 15.23 5.56
C GLY A 53 6.70 14.19 4.43
N LEU A 54 7.16 12.97 4.68
CA LEU A 54 7.05 11.87 3.72
C LEU A 54 5.63 11.32 3.69
N VAL A 55 4.87 11.71 2.67
CA VAL A 55 3.56 11.13 2.35
C VAL A 55 3.67 9.72 1.79
N ILE A 56 3.06 8.75 2.48
CA ILE A 56 2.99 7.33 2.11
C ILE A 56 1.53 6.93 1.98
N ALA A 57 1.13 6.43 0.82
CA ALA A 57 -0.18 5.81 0.62
C ALA A 57 -0.07 4.29 0.81
N LEU A 58 -1.04 3.73 1.51
CA LEU A 58 -1.10 2.32 1.88
C LEU A 58 -2.48 1.77 1.55
N THR A 59 -2.51 0.54 1.04
CA THR A 59 -3.73 -0.26 0.94
C THR A 59 -3.41 -1.71 1.29
N ALA A 60 -4.28 -2.37 2.04
CA ALA A 60 -4.20 -3.81 2.30
C ALA A 60 -4.93 -4.62 1.22
N THR A 61 -5.93 -4.03 0.58
CA THR A 61 -6.65 -4.61 -0.55
C THR A 61 -5.74 -4.82 -1.77
N ASP A 62 -5.79 -6.02 -2.40
CA ASP A 62 -4.99 -6.38 -3.59
C ASP A 62 -5.54 -5.77 -4.89
N SER A 63 -5.57 -4.43 -4.93
CA SER A 63 -6.07 -3.64 -6.07
C SER A 63 -5.35 -3.98 -7.37
N LEU A 64 -4.05 -4.33 -7.29
CA LEU A 64 -3.25 -4.70 -8.46
C LEU A 64 -3.75 -6.02 -9.06
N MET A 65 -3.92 -7.07 -8.26
CA MET A 65 -4.40 -8.36 -8.76
C MET A 65 -5.81 -8.23 -9.32
N HIS A 66 -6.68 -7.46 -8.66
CA HIS A 66 -8.05 -7.22 -9.12
C HIS A 66 -8.06 -6.53 -10.48
N LEU A 67 -7.34 -5.41 -10.64
CA LEU A 67 -7.17 -4.76 -11.94
C LEU A 67 -6.54 -5.70 -12.97
N GLY A 68 -5.55 -6.50 -12.56
CA GLY A 68 -4.84 -7.41 -13.45
C GLY A 68 -5.73 -8.50 -14.06
N LYS A 69 -6.82 -8.90 -13.40
CA LYS A 69 -7.79 -9.87 -13.94
C LYS A 69 -8.65 -9.28 -15.06
N GLU A 70 -8.94 -7.97 -14.98
CA GLU A 70 -9.87 -7.28 -15.87
C GLU A 70 -9.17 -6.40 -16.93
N GLU A 71 -7.87 -6.14 -16.78
CA GLU A 71 -7.11 -5.28 -17.69
C GLU A 71 -6.95 -5.89 -19.08
N ILE A 72 -7.22 -5.07 -20.09
CA ILE A 72 -6.85 -5.32 -21.48
C ILE A 72 -5.74 -4.37 -21.93
N SER A 73 -4.90 -4.81 -22.86
CA SER A 73 -3.83 -3.96 -23.36
C SER A 73 -3.44 -4.23 -24.81
N PHE A 74 -2.91 -3.20 -25.46
CA PHE A 74 -2.43 -3.26 -26.83
C PHE A 74 -1.06 -2.56 -26.96
N PRO A 75 -0.06 -3.19 -27.63
CA PRO A 75 -0.10 -4.55 -28.18
C PRO A 75 -0.22 -5.61 -27.06
N PRO A 76 -0.88 -6.75 -27.32
CA PRO A 76 -0.99 -7.82 -26.34
C PRO A 76 0.42 -8.33 -25.98
N GLY A 77 0.71 -8.43 -24.68
CA GLY A 77 2.07 -8.76 -24.21
C GLY A 77 3.09 -7.61 -24.35
N GLY A 78 2.63 -6.38 -24.62
CA GLY A 78 3.45 -5.17 -24.49
C GLY A 78 4.05 -5.01 -23.08
N SER A 79 5.06 -4.14 -22.97
CA SER A 79 5.95 -3.99 -21.80
C SER A 79 5.27 -3.91 -20.42
N ASP A 80 6.07 -4.15 -19.37
CA ASP A 80 5.85 -3.89 -17.94
C ASP A 80 4.39 -3.80 -17.45
N ARG A 81 3.69 -4.94 -17.51
CA ARG A 81 2.31 -5.08 -17.00
C ARG A 81 2.15 -4.56 -15.56
N LEU A 82 3.06 -4.89 -14.65
CA LEU A 82 2.95 -4.47 -13.25
C LEU A 82 3.08 -2.96 -13.08
N GLY A 83 3.97 -2.33 -13.86
CA GLY A 83 4.09 -0.87 -13.87
C GLY A 83 2.85 -0.18 -14.43
N ARG A 84 2.19 -0.79 -15.42
CA ARG A 84 0.93 -0.28 -15.98
C ARG A 84 -0.23 -0.41 -14.99
N LEU A 85 -0.39 -1.56 -14.32
CA LEU A 85 -1.40 -1.75 -13.28
C LEU A 85 -1.23 -0.74 -12.13
N ALA A 86 0.00 -0.55 -11.65
CA ALA A 86 0.31 0.46 -10.65
C ALA A 86 0.07 1.90 -11.16
N SER A 87 0.30 2.16 -12.45
CA SER A 87 0.01 3.46 -13.05
C SER A 87 -1.47 3.79 -13.02
N HIS A 88 -2.37 2.81 -13.15
CA HIS A 88 -3.81 3.07 -13.04
C HIS A 88 -4.20 3.64 -11.68
N LEU A 89 -3.64 3.14 -10.57
CA LEU A 89 -3.89 3.68 -9.23
C LEU A 89 -3.48 5.16 -9.11
N LEU A 90 -2.29 5.49 -9.64
CA LEU A 90 -1.76 6.86 -9.59
C LEU A 90 -2.48 7.80 -10.55
N GLN A 91 -2.77 7.37 -11.77
CA GLN A 91 -3.40 8.22 -12.78
C GLN A 91 -4.88 8.48 -12.47
N GLN A 92 -5.57 7.50 -11.89
CA GLN A 92 -6.94 7.68 -11.41
C GLN A 92 -7.00 8.32 -10.02
N GLN A 93 -5.84 8.59 -9.40
CA GLN A 93 -5.73 9.15 -8.05
C GLN A 93 -6.64 8.40 -7.08
N HIS A 94 -6.58 7.07 -7.09
CA HIS A 94 -7.52 6.24 -6.34
C HIS A 94 -6.88 4.89 -6.02
N LEU A 95 -6.99 4.44 -4.76
CA LEU A 95 -6.35 3.21 -4.29
C LEU A 95 -7.09 1.94 -4.68
N TYR A 96 -8.35 2.06 -5.09
CA TYR A 96 -9.13 0.95 -5.67
C TYR A 96 -10.05 1.42 -6.82
N PRO A 97 -9.52 1.70 -8.02
CA PRO A 97 -10.30 2.32 -9.10
C PRO A 97 -11.17 1.34 -9.91
N LEU A 98 -11.09 0.04 -9.65
CA LEU A 98 -11.85 -0.98 -10.35
C LEU A 98 -13.33 -0.92 -9.95
N TRP A 99 -14.22 -0.70 -10.92
CA TRP A 99 -15.66 -0.74 -10.72
C TRP A 99 -16.37 -1.51 -11.85
N PRO A 100 -17.30 -2.44 -11.55
CA PRO A 100 -17.65 -2.96 -10.22
C PRO A 100 -16.47 -3.63 -9.49
N PRO A 101 -16.50 -3.73 -8.15
CA PRO A 101 -15.42 -4.37 -7.39
C PRO A 101 -15.25 -5.84 -7.79
N SER A 102 -14.02 -6.35 -7.68
CA SER A 102 -13.73 -7.78 -7.89
C SER A 102 -14.57 -8.68 -6.97
N GLU A 103 -14.91 -9.86 -7.46
CA GLU A 103 -15.64 -10.87 -6.69
C GLU A 103 -14.90 -11.18 -5.38
N GLY A 104 -15.64 -11.15 -4.27
CA GLY A 104 -15.11 -11.37 -2.92
C GLY A 104 -14.77 -10.10 -2.15
N LEU A 105 -14.62 -8.93 -2.80
CA LEU A 105 -14.47 -7.66 -2.10
C LEU A 105 -15.83 -6.98 -1.91
N THR A 106 -16.26 -6.85 -0.66
CA THR A 106 -17.43 -6.04 -0.32
C THR A 106 -17.01 -4.58 -0.20
N VAL A 107 -17.70 -3.69 -0.93
CA VAL A 107 -17.39 -2.25 -0.95
C VAL A 107 -18.61 -1.46 -0.51
N ASP A 108 -18.42 -0.56 0.44
CA ASP A 108 -19.37 0.52 0.72
C ASP A 108 -19.06 1.68 -0.23
N SER A 109 -19.95 1.93 -1.19
CA SER A 109 -19.72 2.91 -2.25
C SER A 109 -19.58 4.35 -1.74
N GLU A 110 -20.29 4.73 -0.67
CA GLU A 110 -20.22 6.08 -0.12
C GLU A 110 -18.87 6.30 0.57
N LEU A 111 -18.43 5.30 1.35
CA LEU A 111 -17.11 5.34 1.99
C LEU A 111 -15.97 5.23 0.97
N TRP A 112 -16.15 4.42 -0.07
CA TRP A 112 -15.19 4.28 -1.18
C TRP A 112 -14.90 5.63 -1.84
N ASP A 113 -15.94 6.37 -2.23
CA ASP A 113 -15.80 7.70 -2.84
C ASP A 113 -15.10 8.68 -1.88
N ALA A 114 -15.48 8.65 -0.59
CA ALA A 114 -14.97 9.55 0.43
C ALA A 114 -13.52 9.26 0.88
N HIS A 115 -13.07 7.99 0.87
CA HIS A 115 -11.84 7.59 1.56
C HIS A 115 -10.81 6.86 0.70
N ALA A 116 -11.16 6.35 -0.48
CA ALA A 116 -10.21 5.63 -1.33
C ALA A 116 -9.52 6.53 -2.39
N SER A 117 -9.95 7.77 -2.53
CA SER A 117 -9.32 8.80 -3.36
C SER A 117 -7.98 9.28 -2.79
N LEU A 118 -7.01 9.49 -3.66
CA LEU A 118 -5.73 10.12 -3.37
C LEU A 118 -5.84 11.63 -3.64
N PRO A 119 -5.67 12.50 -2.64
CA PRO A 119 -5.76 13.95 -2.85
C PRO A 119 -4.52 14.52 -3.56
N LEU A 120 -3.44 13.74 -3.64
CA LEU A 120 -2.17 14.07 -4.27
C LEU A 120 -1.43 12.78 -4.63
N THR A 121 -0.46 12.89 -5.54
CA THR A 121 0.48 11.80 -5.80
C THR A 121 1.39 11.59 -4.58
N PRO A 122 1.31 10.43 -3.90
CA PRO A 122 2.15 10.18 -2.73
C PRO A 122 3.62 10.01 -3.13
N HIS A 123 4.54 10.20 -2.19
CA HIS A 123 5.96 9.93 -2.44
C HIS A 123 6.23 8.43 -2.54
N VAL A 124 5.53 7.65 -1.72
CA VAL A 124 5.61 6.18 -1.69
C VAL A 124 4.19 5.60 -1.72
N LEU A 125 3.97 4.61 -2.57
CA LEU A 125 2.75 3.81 -2.62
C LEU A 125 3.10 2.37 -2.28
N VAL A 126 2.56 1.84 -1.19
CA VAL A 126 2.70 0.42 -0.83
C VAL A 126 1.42 -0.31 -1.16
N THR A 127 1.53 -1.28 -2.07
CA THR A 127 0.41 -2.08 -2.58
C THR A 127 0.81 -3.57 -2.53
N PRO A 128 0.69 -4.21 -1.37
CA PRO A 128 0.89 -5.65 -1.25
C PRO A 128 -0.02 -6.39 -2.22
N SER A 129 0.53 -7.40 -2.90
CA SER A 129 -0.20 -8.16 -3.90
C SER A 129 0.32 -9.59 -3.98
N HIS A 130 -0.53 -10.49 -4.45
CA HIS A 130 -0.15 -11.84 -4.87
C HIS A 130 0.77 -11.88 -6.09
N PHE A 131 0.94 -10.75 -6.81
CA PHE A 131 1.97 -10.64 -7.83
C PHE A 131 3.38 -10.72 -7.25
N ARG A 132 4.36 -11.02 -8.12
CA ARG A 132 5.76 -11.00 -7.71
C ARG A 132 6.15 -9.62 -7.18
N TYR A 133 6.98 -9.60 -6.14
CA TYR A 133 7.46 -8.38 -5.51
C TYR A 133 8.10 -7.45 -6.56
N PHE A 134 7.91 -6.14 -6.41
CA PHE A 134 8.51 -5.17 -7.31
C PHE A 134 8.68 -3.81 -6.65
N ILE A 135 9.63 -3.04 -7.20
CA ILE A 135 9.87 -1.64 -6.90
C ILE A 135 9.87 -0.88 -8.22
N LYS A 136 9.09 0.19 -8.34
CA LYS A 136 9.01 1.00 -9.56
C LYS A 136 8.87 2.48 -9.24
N HIS A 137 9.57 3.32 -9.99
CA HIS A 137 9.34 4.75 -10.00
C HIS A 137 8.35 5.09 -11.12
N LEU A 138 7.15 5.54 -10.74
CA LEU A 138 6.05 5.82 -11.66
C LEU A 138 5.42 7.16 -11.29
N HIS A 139 5.29 8.08 -12.26
CA HIS A 139 4.61 9.36 -12.08
C HIS A 139 5.10 10.18 -10.86
N GLY A 140 6.40 10.11 -10.52
CA GLY A 140 6.97 10.80 -9.36
C GLY A 140 6.78 10.08 -8.02
N CYS A 141 6.18 8.89 -8.01
CA CYS A 141 5.95 8.04 -6.84
C CYS A 141 6.84 6.78 -6.88
N LEU A 142 7.35 6.36 -5.71
CA LEU A 142 7.97 5.06 -5.51
C LEU A 142 6.89 4.03 -5.15
N VAL A 143 6.53 3.17 -6.11
CA VAL A 143 5.54 2.11 -5.91
C VAL A 143 6.23 0.80 -5.51
N ILE A 144 5.74 0.19 -4.44
CA ILE A 144 6.32 -1.01 -3.83
C ILE A 144 5.23 -2.05 -3.61
N ASN A 145 5.39 -3.21 -4.24
CA ASN A 145 4.73 -4.44 -3.82
C ASN A 145 5.75 -5.27 -3.01
N PRO A 146 5.64 -5.35 -1.67
CA PRO A 146 6.53 -6.17 -0.85
C PRO A 146 6.21 -7.67 -0.89
N GLU A 147 5.17 -8.10 -1.62
CA GLU A 147 4.48 -9.39 -1.47
C GLU A 147 3.95 -9.64 -0.05
N HIS A 148 3.46 -10.86 0.18
CA HIS A 148 3.12 -11.38 1.49
C HIS A 148 4.37 -11.84 2.25
N LEU A 149 4.35 -11.63 3.57
CA LEU A 149 5.40 -12.08 4.50
C LEU A 149 5.52 -13.61 4.54
N THR A 150 4.44 -14.33 4.22
CA THR A 150 4.36 -15.79 4.16
C THR A 150 3.64 -16.24 2.89
N LYS A 151 4.08 -17.35 2.30
CA LYS A 151 3.47 -17.95 1.11
C LYS A 151 3.15 -19.43 1.38
N GLY A 152 1.93 -19.70 1.82
CA GLY A 152 1.53 -21.04 2.26
C GLY A 152 2.40 -21.49 3.44
N THR A 153 3.22 -22.52 3.24
CA THR A 153 4.14 -23.04 4.26
C THR A 153 5.56 -22.45 4.18
N ALA A 154 5.85 -21.61 3.17
CA ALA A 154 7.17 -21.01 2.98
C ALA A 154 7.23 -19.55 3.45
N GLY A 155 8.44 -19.11 3.79
CA GLY A 155 8.74 -17.69 4.04
C GLY A 155 8.52 -16.85 2.78
N GLY A 156 8.01 -15.64 2.97
CA GLY A 156 7.82 -14.64 1.93
C GLY A 156 8.87 -13.53 2.00
N THR A 157 8.43 -12.29 1.79
CA THR A 157 9.31 -11.12 1.78
C THR A 157 8.72 -9.93 2.52
N PHE A 158 9.57 -8.94 2.78
CA PHE A 158 9.18 -7.61 3.22
C PHE A 158 10.04 -6.56 2.52
N ALA A 159 9.60 -5.31 2.51
CA ALA A 159 10.40 -4.19 2.01
C ALA A 159 11.02 -3.40 3.17
N ARG A 160 12.26 -2.96 2.99
CA ARG A 160 12.94 -1.98 3.85
C ARG A 160 13.27 -0.76 3.02
N LEU A 161 12.84 0.41 3.51
CA LEU A 161 13.12 1.71 2.93
C LEU A 161 14.07 2.47 3.84
N GLU A 162 15.04 3.16 3.25
CA GLU A 162 15.87 4.16 3.93
C GLU A 162 15.67 5.49 3.23
N VAL A 163 15.36 6.52 4.02
CA VAL A 163 14.96 7.83 3.52
C VAL A 163 16.00 8.82 3.98
N GLU A 164 16.66 9.44 3.00
CA GLU A 164 17.66 10.47 3.24
C GLU A 164 16.98 11.84 3.32
N PRO A 165 17.42 12.70 4.26
CA PRO A 165 16.95 14.08 4.31
C PRO A 165 17.40 14.84 3.05
N PRO A 166 16.69 15.89 2.64
CA PRO A 166 17.13 16.75 1.54
C PRO A 166 18.51 17.34 1.84
N THR A 167 19.49 17.10 0.97
CA THR A 167 20.80 17.75 1.03
C THR A 167 20.84 19.06 0.25
N ASP A 168 20.02 19.17 -0.79
CA ASP A 168 19.86 20.33 -1.68
C ASP A 168 18.37 20.72 -1.79
N ASP A 169 18.05 21.77 -2.56
CA ASP A 169 16.67 22.24 -2.76
C ASP A 169 15.77 21.27 -3.56
N VAL A 170 16.32 20.19 -4.13
CA VAL A 170 15.59 19.23 -4.96
C VAL A 170 15.52 17.86 -4.28
N TRP A 171 14.38 17.57 -3.65
CA TRP A 171 14.09 16.26 -3.07
C TRP A 171 13.14 15.46 -3.97
N THR A 172 13.49 14.20 -4.27
CA THR A 172 12.58 13.29 -4.99
C THR A 172 12.68 11.88 -4.42
N PRO A 173 11.60 11.08 -4.51
CA PRO A 173 11.64 9.67 -4.09
C PRO A 173 12.72 8.86 -4.83
N ALA A 174 13.05 9.22 -6.07
CA ALA A 174 14.06 8.52 -6.87
C ALA A 174 15.50 8.79 -6.43
N SER A 175 15.76 9.96 -5.84
CA SER A 175 17.11 10.34 -5.41
C SER A 175 17.39 10.11 -3.93
N HIS A 176 16.36 10.16 -3.08
CA HIS A 176 16.53 10.19 -1.61
C HIS A 176 15.90 9.00 -0.88
N ILE A 177 15.35 8.02 -1.61
CA ILE A 177 14.82 6.80 -1.00
C ILE A 177 15.56 5.60 -1.60
N SER A 178 16.28 4.87 -0.74
CA SER A 178 16.78 3.55 -1.08
C SER A 178 15.78 2.50 -0.59
N VAL A 179 15.55 1.45 -1.39
CA VAL A 179 14.58 0.42 -1.06
C VAL A 179 15.10 -0.95 -1.45
N GLN A 180 14.87 -1.93 -0.59
CA GLN A 180 15.24 -3.31 -0.79
C GLN A 180 14.09 -4.24 -0.39
N ILE A 181 13.93 -5.34 -1.12
CA ILE A 181 13.02 -6.42 -0.76
C ILE A 181 13.85 -7.56 -0.19
N VAL A 182 13.51 -7.99 1.02
CA VAL A 182 14.27 -8.94 1.83
C VAL A 182 13.41 -10.17 2.08
N LYS A 183 13.99 -11.36 1.94
CA LYS A 183 13.33 -12.64 2.29
C LYS A 183 13.42 -12.89 3.79
N ILE A 184 12.35 -13.46 4.35
CA ILE A 184 12.36 -13.93 5.75
C ILE A 184 12.89 -15.34 5.88
#